data_AF-A0A954Z7N3-F1
#
_entry.id   AF-A0A954Z7N3-F1
#
_cell.length_a   1.000
_cell.length_b   1.000
_cell.length_c   1.000
_cell.angle_alpha   90.00
_cell.angle_beta   90.00
_cell.angle_gamma   90.00
#
_symmetry.space_group_name_H-M   'P 1'
#
loop_
_entity.id
_entity.type
_entity.pdbx_description
1 polymer ?
#
loop_
_entity_poly.entity_id
_entity_poly.type
_entity_poly.pdbx_seq_one_letter_code
_entity_poly.pdbx_strand_id
1 'polypeptide(L)'
;MAFSGSDPDVPFGDELKRTTATRRPDADVEPASPRLEEIVAYLDGELSADDAASVERRLAADEGYREELQSVERAWDALGELPQATVDDRFSRTTMEMAVTAARDELEAKTLLIPTLKRRRNATSLAMLAVAAVFGWGGLRLWLGDPNADLLADLPVIYQVDIYSQLRNVDEVEFLRKLAQRAGTVLADATIVPAAQEESSEVESDPSTTTPVASLAALDPPPDDPRLRGTWLDALDRDQLTSLRAKYNRFVDLSPDEKTRMRTLHQRIAEADDSDALKETLWEFQQLLVGVEPAHQFELRQLPLEQRVEAIALWVERQQEEAPLQLTDDQLREVAQKLRAVLIENGPPVRGGSRFIPHNGVRRPRPQLMEVVDVENP
;
A
#
# COMPACT_ATOMS: atom_id res chain seq x y z
N MET A 1 47.31 -3.39 -49.81
CA MET A 1 47.23 -2.61 -51.06
C MET A 1 47.45 -1.16 -50.69
N ALA A 2 48.29 -0.49 -51.47
CA ALA A 2 48.88 0.82 -51.19
C ALA A 2 47.99 1.98 -51.65
N PHE A 3 48.28 3.18 -51.13
CA PHE A 3 48.31 4.53 -51.74
C PHE A 3 48.12 5.52 -50.56
N SER A 4 49.11 6.25 -50.01
CA SER A 4 50.15 7.14 -50.56
C SER A 4 49.60 8.31 -51.39
N GLY A 5 49.85 9.53 -50.92
CA GLY A 5 49.65 10.79 -51.65
C GLY A 5 49.10 11.86 -50.71
N SER A 6 49.91 12.70 -50.07
CA SER A 6 50.69 13.83 -50.60
C SER A 6 50.05 15.13 -50.11
N ASP A 7 50.75 15.77 -49.18
CA ASP A 7 50.60 17.19 -48.84
C ASP A 7 51.02 18.06 -50.05
N PRO A 8 50.47 19.27 -50.21
CA PRO A 8 51.35 20.41 -49.91
C PRO A 8 50.67 21.66 -49.34
N ASP A 9 51.41 22.29 -48.41
CA ASP A 9 51.62 23.74 -48.23
C ASP A 9 50.93 24.68 -49.23
N VAL A 10 50.06 25.55 -48.71
CA VAL A 10 49.85 26.91 -49.25
C VAL A 10 49.76 27.92 -48.08
N PRO A 11 50.60 28.96 -48.06
CA PRO A 11 50.66 29.96 -47.00
C PRO A 11 49.61 31.05 -47.25
N PHE A 12 48.62 31.19 -46.36
CA PHE A 12 47.71 32.33 -46.45
C PHE A 12 48.23 33.52 -45.65
N GLY A 13 48.71 34.46 -46.46
CA GLY A 13 49.26 35.77 -46.13
C GLY A 13 48.50 36.57 -45.07
N ASP A 14 49.33 37.14 -44.22
CA ASP A 14 49.19 38.37 -43.50
C ASP A 14 48.95 39.53 -44.49
N GLU A 15 47.72 39.75 -44.98
CA GLU A 15 47.36 40.97 -45.71
C GLU A 15 45.84 41.11 -45.83
N LEU A 16 45.27 42.02 -45.03
CA LEU A 16 44.11 42.90 -45.31
C LEU A 16 43.61 43.53 -43.99
N LYS A 17 44.54 44.10 -43.21
CA LYS A 17 44.23 45.19 -42.27
C LYS A 17 44.57 46.51 -42.95
N ARG A 18 43.68 47.01 -43.82
CA ARG A 18 43.62 48.44 -44.15
C ARG A 18 42.35 48.80 -44.93
N THR A 19 41.71 49.87 -44.45
CA THR A 19 40.84 50.84 -45.17
C THR A 19 39.55 50.31 -45.77
N THR A 20 38.37 50.63 -45.23
CA THR A 20 37.74 51.96 -45.39
C THR A 20 36.96 52.40 -44.15
N ALA A 21 37.57 53.28 -43.36
CA ALA A 21 36.84 54.17 -42.46
C ALA A 21 36.30 55.34 -43.29
N THR A 22 35.09 55.21 -43.81
CA THR A 22 34.32 56.37 -44.27
C THR A 22 33.82 57.08 -43.02
N ARG A 23 34.63 58.04 -42.55
CA ARG A 23 34.28 59.03 -41.53
C ARG A 23 33.03 59.77 -41.99
N ARG A 24 31.87 59.37 -41.46
CA ARG A 24 30.66 60.19 -41.48
C ARG A 24 31.03 61.48 -40.75
N PRO A 25 30.79 62.68 -41.31
CA PRO A 25 30.80 63.87 -40.49
C PRO A 25 29.59 63.70 -39.57
N ASP A 26 29.84 63.23 -38.35
CA ASP A 26 28.92 63.49 -37.25
C ASP A 26 28.82 65.01 -37.20
N ALA A 27 27.74 65.54 -37.75
CA ALA A 27 27.34 66.88 -37.47
C ALA A 27 27.16 66.89 -35.95
N ASP A 28 28.04 67.62 -35.26
CA ASP A 28 27.84 67.97 -33.87
C ASP A 28 26.50 68.72 -33.79
N VAL A 29 25.41 67.97 -33.62
CA VAL A 29 24.10 68.52 -33.28
C VAL A 29 24.28 68.99 -31.85
N GLU A 30 24.59 70.27 -31.67
CA GLU A 30 24.53 70.90 -30.36
C GLU A 30 23.18 70.51 -29.73
N PRO A 31 23.16 70.07 -28.46
CA PRO A 31 21.92 69.70 -27.80
C PRO A 31 20.95 70.87 -27.95
N ALA A 32 19.74 70.57 -28.43
CA ALA A 32 18.69 71.56 -28.57
C ALA A 32 18.58 72.32 -27.24
N SER A 33 18.58 73.66 -27.31
CA SER A 33 18.47 74.44 -26.08
C SER A 33 17.19 73.99 -25.34
N PRO A 34 17.19 73.88 -24.00
CA PRO A 34 16.01 73.42 -23.25
C PRO A 34 14.73 74.20 -23.56
N ARG A 35 14.88 75.46 -24.01
CA ARG A 35 13.77 76.31 -24.47
C ARG A 35 13.17 75.83 -25.78
N LEU A 36 14.02 75.43 -26.73
CA LEU A 36 13.59 74.90 -28.02
C LEU A 36 12.84 73.57 -27.84
N GLU A 37 13.32 72.69 -26.96
CA GLU A 37 12.64 71.44 -26.64
C GLU A 37 11.23 71.69 -26.06
N GLU A 38 11.08 72.66 -25.16
CA GLU A 38 9.80 73.06 -24.57
C GLU A 38 8.85 73.68 -25.61
N ILE A 39 9.36 74.52 -26.52
CA ILE A 39 8.59 75.11 -27.63
C ILE A 39 8.13 74.02 -28.62
N VAL A 40 8.99 73.07 -28.97
CA VAL A 40 8.65 71.97 -29.87
C VAL A 40 7.60 71.05 -29.22
N ALA A 41 7.78 70.69 -27.95
CA ALA A 41 6.80 69.89 -27.22
C ALA A 41 5.42 70.61 -27.11
N TYR A 42 5.42 71.94 -26.99
CA TYR A 42 4.19 72.75 -27.02
C TYR A 42 3.51 72.68 -28.39
N LEU A 43 4.26 72.82 -29.48
CA LEU A 43 3.73 72.76 -30.85
C LEU A 43 3.20 71.37 -31.22
N ASP A 44 3.87 70.30 -30.78
CA ASP A 44 3.44 68.92 -31.00
C ASP A 44 2.29 68.49 -30.07
N GLY A 45 1.95 69.33 -29.07
CA GLY A 45 0.88 69.08 -28.10
C GLY A 45 1.23 68.03 -27.04
N GLU A 46 2.51 67.71 -26.86
CA GLU A 46 2.98 66.72 -25.88
C GLU A 46 3.09 67.28 -24.45
N LEU A 47 2.97 68.61 -24.27
CA LEU A 47 2.98 69.22 -22.96
C LEU A 47 1.71 68.92 -22.14
N SER A 48 1.89 68.78 -20.83
CA SER A 48 0.77 68.72 -19.90
C SER A 48 0.01 70.06 -19.87
N ALA A 49 -1.25 70.05 -19.40
CA ALA A 49 -2.06 71.27 -19.34
C ALA A 49 -1.41 72.39 -18.48
N ASP A 50 -0.72 72.01 -17.40
CA ASP A 50 -0.04 72.97 -16.52
C ASP A 50 1.22 73.56 -17.17
N ASP A 51 1.97 72.73 -17.90
CA ASP A 51 3.16 73.16 -18.63
C ASP A 51 2.80 74.04 -19.82
N ALA A 52 1.76 73.68 -20.58
CA ALA A 52 1.24 74.50 -21.67
C ALA A 52 0.81 75.89 -21.17
N ALA A 53 0.09 75.97 -20.05
CA ALA A 53 -0.29 77.24 -19.43
C ALA A 53 0.94 78.06 -18.96
N SER A 54 2.04 77.40 -18.60
CA SER A 54 3.31 78.06 -18.26
C SER A 54 3.98 78.66 -19.50
N VAL A 55 4.02 77.89 -20.59
CA VAL A 55 4.54 78.32 -21.90
C VAL A 55 3.74 79.51 -22.44
N GLU A 56 2.41 79.49 -22.36
CA GLU A 56 1.55 80.60 -22.77
C GLU A 56 1.84 81.89 -21.99
N ARG A 57 2.02 81.80 -20.67
CA ARG A 57 2.41 82.96 -19.84
C ARG A 57 3.77 83.52 -20.26
N ARG A 58 4.74 82.66 -20.59
CA ARG A 58 6.06 83.07 -21.07
C ARG A 58 5.99 83.70 -22.45
N LEU A 59 5.20 83.13 -23.37
CA LEU A 59 4.93 83.72 -24.68
C LEU A 59 4.30 85.11 -24.58
N ALA A 60 3.46 85.37 -23.57
CA ALA A 60 2.90 86.70 -23.33
C ALA A 60 3.93 87.70 -22.79
N ALA A 61 4.83 87.26 -21.91
CA ALA A 61 5.72 88.14 -21.15
C ALA A 61 7.12 88.35 -21.78
N ASP A 62 7.63 87.39 -22.55
CA ASP A 62 9.00 87.37 -23.08
C ASP A 62 9.00 87.47 -24.61
N GLU A 63 9.62 88.54 -25.14
CA GLU A 63 9.75 88.75 -26.59
C GLU A 63 10.70 87.75 -27.24
N GLY A 64 11.81 87.40 -26.58
CA GLY A 64 12.78 86.45 -27.16
C GLY A 64 12.18 85.07 -27.34
N TYR A 65 11.28 84.68 -26.44
CA TYR A 65 10.55 83.42 -26.52
C TYR A 65 9.54 83.40 -27.69
N ARG A 66 8.97 84.54 -28.08
CA ARG A 66 8.13 84.67 -29.28
C ARG A 66 8.94 84.60 -30.56
N GLU A 67 10.12 85.22 -30.59
CA GLU A 67 11.02 85.17 -31.75
C GLU A 67 11.49 83.73 -32.03
N GLU A 68 11.80 82.96 -30.99
CA GLU A 68 12.14 81.54 -31.09
C GLU A 68 10.97 80.72 -31.66
N LEU A 69 9.73 80.90 -31.15
CA LEU A 69 8.54 80.24 -31.68
C LEU A 69 8.33 80.55 -33.17
N GLN A 70 8.41 81.82 -33.57
CA GLN A 70 8.29 82.23 -34.97
C GLN A 70 9.40 81.68 -35.86
N SER A 71 10.60 81.43 -35.32
CA SER A 71 11.68 80.79 -36.07
C SER A 71 11.39 79.32 -36.34
N VAL A 72 10.82 78.62 -35.36
CA VAL A 72 10.41 77.22 -35.49
C VAL A 72 9.26 77.08 -36.49
N GLU A 73 8.23 77.93 -36.40
CA GLU A 73 7.12 77.96 -37.37
C GLU A 73 7.62 78.19 -38.79
N ARG A 74 8.52 79.17 -39.01
CA ARG A 74 9.11 79.41 -40.34
C ARG A 74 9.92 78.23 -40.88
N ALA A 75 10.63 77.51 -40.00
CA ALA A 75 11.36 76.32 -40.40
C ALA A 75 10.41 75.18 -40.81
N TRP A 76 9.29 75.02 -40.11
CA TRP A 76 8.24 74.06 -40.46
C TRP A 76 7.55 74.39 -41.78
N ASP A 77 7.23 75.67 -42.02
CA ASP A 77 6.65 76.09 -43.29
C ASP A 77 7.61 75.82 -44.47
N ALA A 78 8.90 76.09 -44.28
CA ALA A 78 9.93 75.81 -45.28
C ALA A 78 10.09 74.30 -45.57
N LEU A 79 9.91 73.44 -44.55
CA LEU A 79 9.83 71.99 -44.73
C LEU A 79 8.61 71.58 -45.57
N GLY A 80 7.49 72.29 -45.44
CA GLY A 80 6.28 72.07 -46.23
C GLY A 80 6.43 72.43 -47.71
N GLU A 81 7.30 73.38 -48.05
CA GLU A 81 7.59 73.78 -49.43
C GLU A 81 8.57 72.84 -50.16
N LEU A 82 9.15 71.86 -49.46
CA LEU A 82 10.09 70.94 -50.08
C LEU A 82 9.40 70.12 -51.18
N PRO A 83 10.03 69.98 -52.37
CA PRO A 83 9.48 69.19 -53.45
C PRO A 83 9.27 67.75 -52.96
N GLN A 84 8.03 67.28 -52.98
CA GLN A 84 7.76 65.87 -52.75
C GLN A 84 8.38 65.07 -53.90
N ALA A 85 9.52 64.43 -53.63
CA ALA A 85 10.14 63.52 -54.57
C ALA A 85 9.18 62.34 -54.77
N THR A 86 8.49 62.31 -55.90
CA THR A 86 7.74 61.12 -56.33
C THR A 86 8.75 60.03 -56.64
N VAL A 87 8.81 59.05 -55.74
CA VAL A 87 9.72 57.92 -55.86
C VAL A 87 9.25 57.04 -57.02
N ASP A 88 10.14 56.81 -57.99
CA ASP A 88 9.87 55.95 -59.14
C ASP A 88 9.63 54.49 -58.69
N ASP A 89 8.72 53.79 -59.37
CA ASP A 89 8.29 52.41 -59.07
C ASP A 89 9.47 51.42 -58.97
N ARG A 90 10.58 51.78 -59.63
CA ARG A 90 11.83 51.03 -59.60
C ARG A 90 12.47 50.97 -58.22
N PHE A 91 12.42 52.04 -57.42
CA PHE A 91 13.00 52.06 -56.08
C PHE A 91 12.22 51.16 -55.12
N SER A 92 10.89 51.20 -55.21
CA SER A 92 9.98 50.32 -54.45
C SER A 92 10.25 48.84 -54.77
N ARG A 93 10.47 48.52 -56.05
CA ARG A 93 10.83 47.16 -56.48
C ARG A 93 12.16 46.70 -55.91
N THR A 94 13.20 47.53 -55.99
CA THR A 94 14.55 47.16 -55.52
C THR A 94 14.60 47.02 -54.00
N THR A 95 13.86 47.86 -53.27
CA THR A 95 13.77 47.79 -51.80
C THR A 95 12.97 46.57 -51.35
N MET A 96 11.87 46.26 -52.04
CA MET A 96 11.09 45.04 -51.76
C MET A 96 11.89 43.78 -52.08
N GLU A 97 12.65 43.74 -53.18
CA GLU A 97 13.54 42.63 -53.50
C GLU A 97 14.60 42.44 -52.40
N MET A 98 15.22 43.52 -51.93
CA MET A 98 16.24 43.45 -50.87
C MET A 98 15.65 43.08 -49.49
N ALA A 99 14.44 43.53 -49.18
CA ALA A 99 13.74 43.13 -47.96
C ALA A 99 13.31 41.65 -48.01
N VAL A 100 12.90 41.17 -49.18
CA VAL A 100 12.53 39.76 -49.40
C VAL A 100 13.76 38.85 -49.33
N THR A 101 14.91 39.26 -49.84
CA THR A 101 16.15 38.47 -49.73
C THR A 101 16.65 38.44 -48.28
N ALA A 102 16.70 39.58 -47.58
CA ALA A 102 17.09 39.63 -46.17
C ALA A 102 16.16 38.78 -45.28
N ALA A 103 14.85 38.80 -45.55
CA ALA A 103 13.89 37.97 -44.82
C ALA A 103 14.06 36.47 -45.10
N ARG A 104 14.43 36.08 -46.33
CA ARG A 104 14.74 34.68 -46.67
C ARG A 104 16.02 34.19 -45.98
N ASP A 105 17.08 34.99 -46.01
CA ASP A 105 18.36 34.65 -45.37
C ASP A 105 18.20 34.53 -43.84
N GLU A 106 17.38 35.39 -43.22
CA GLU A 106 17.08 35.32 -41.78
C GLU A 106 16.22 34.09 -41.43
N LEU A 107 15.27 33.71 -42.29
CA LEU A 107 14.46 32.50 -42.12
C LEU A 107 15.30 31.23 -42.26
N GLU A 108 16.23 31.17 -43.22
CA GLU A 108 17.16 30.05 -43.42
C GLU A 108 18.17 29.94 -42.26
N ALA A 109 18.76 31.06 -41.82
CA ALA A 109 19.66 31.08 -40.67
C ALA A 109 18.96 30.66 -39.36
N LYS A 110 17.68 31.04 -39.17
CA LYS A 110 16.87 30.62 -38.02
C LYS A 110 16.44 29.15 -38.12
N THR A 111 16.12 28.62 -39.31
CA THR A 111 15.67 27.21 -39.43
C THR A 111 16.77 26.19 -39.16
N LEU A 112 18.04 26.50 -39.42
CA LEU A 112 19.15 25.56 -39.21
C LEU A 112 19.56 25.39 -37.73
N LEU A 113 19.28 26.36 -36.84
CA LEU A 113 19.70 26.32 -35.42
C LEU A 113 18.57 25.98 -34.43
N ILE A 114 17.31 26.01 -34.86
CA ILE A 114 16.14 25.82 -33.97
C ILE A 114 15.85 24.36 -33.54
N PRO A 115 16.13 23.28 -34.29
CA PRO A 115 15.60 21.96 -33.93
C PRO A 115 16.31 21.30 -32.74
N THR A 116 17.56 21.65 -32.41
CA THR A 116 18.30 21.00 -31.31
C THR A 116 18.01 21.63 -29.95
N LEU A 117 17.84 22.95 -29.87
CA LEU A 117 17.59 23.65 -28.61
C LEU A 117 16.15 23.49 -28.10
N LYS A 118 15.14 23.51 -28.98
CA LYS A 118 13.73 23.24 -28.58
C LYS A 118 13.55 21.81 -28.08
N ARG A 119 14.24 20.83 -28.69
CA ARG A 119 14.19 19.42 -28.26
C ARG A 119 14.83 19.23 -26.88
N ARG A 120 15.93 19.93 -26.60
CA ARG A 120 16.59 19.91 -25.29
C ARG A 120 15.73 20.56 -24.20
N ARG A 121 15.07 21.69 -24.48
CA ARG A 121 14.16 22.35 -23.51
C ARG A 121 12.94 21.48 -23.19
N ASN A 122 12.33 20.86 -24.21
CA ASN A 122 11.20 19.96 -24.01
C ASN A 122 11.62 18.66 -23.29
N ALA A 123 12.84 18.16 -23.55
CA ALA A 123 13.38 17.03 -22.80
C ALA A 123 13.62 17.37 -21.32
N THR A 124 14.13 18.58 -21.01
CA THR A 124 14.33 19.00 -19.62
C THR A 124 13.01 19.19 -18.87
N SER A 125 11.97 19.73 -19.52
CA SER A 125 10.64 19.87 -18.87
C SER A 125 9.99 18.51 -18.64
N LEU A 126 10.13 17.57 -19.58
CA LEU A 126 9.64 16.21 -19.41
C LEU A 126 10.38 15.48 -18.27
N ALA A 127 11.70 15.65 -18.19
CA ALA A 127 12.51 15.08 -17.11
C ALA A 127 12.11 15.67 -15.74
N MET A 128 11.93 16.99 -15.62
CA MET A 128 11.44 17.64 -14.40
C MET A 128 10.07 17.11 -13.98
N LEU A 129 9.14 16.95 -14.92
CA LEU A 129 7.81 16.42 -14.64
C LEU A 129 7.85 14.96 -14.20
N ALA A 130 8.72 14.14 -14.82
CA ALA A 130 8.94 12.75 -14.39
C ALA A 130 9.52 12.69 -12.97
N VAL A 131 10.49 13.55 -12.65
CA VAL A 131 11.08 13.64 -11.30
C VAL A 131 10.01 14.07 -10.28
N ALA A 132 9.21 15.09 -10.58
CA ALA A 132 8.12 15.52 -9.72
C ALA A 132 7.06 14.43 -9.53
N ALA A 133 6.76 13.63 -10.57
CA ALA A 133 5.85 12.50 -10.46
C ALA A 133 6.41 11.38 -9.58
N VAL A 134 7.70 11.06 -9.69
CA VAL A 134 8.36 10.05 -8.83
C VAL A 134 8.39 10.51 -7.38
N PHE A 135 8.76 11.77 -7.11
CA PHE A 135 8.75 12.32 -5.75
C PHE A 135 7.32 12.46 -5.19
N GLY A 136 6.36 12.85 -6.02
CA GLY A 136 4.95 12.93 -5.64
C GLY A 136 4.39 11.55 -5.29
N TRP A 137 4.64 10.53 -6.12
CA TRP A 137 4.23 9.15 -5.86
C TRP A 137 4.93 8.56 -4.63
N GLY A 138 6.24 8.78 -4.48
CA GLY A 138 7.00 8.32 -3.32
C GLY A 138 6.57 8.99 -2.02
N GLY A 139 6.36 10.31 -2.04
CA GLY A 139 5.85 11.06 -0.90
C GLY A 139 4.43 10.64 -0.52
N LEU A 140 3.55 10.44 -1.49
CA LEU A 140 2.20 9.95 -1.27
C LEU A 140 2.20 8.53 -0.68
N ARG A 141 3.05 7.63 -1.19
CA ARG A 141 3.19 6.26 -0.68
C ARG A 141 3.73 6.22 0.75
N LEU A 142 4.66 7.11 1.11
CA LEU A 142 5.16 7.23 2.48
C LEU A 142 4.11 7.86 3.41
N TRP A 143 3.31 8.80 2.90
CA TRP A 143 2.31 9.51 3.70
C TRP A 143 1.06 8.68 3.98
N LEU A 144 0.59 7.87 3.02
CA LEU A 144 -0.62 7.06 3.23
C LEU A 144 -0.44 5.91 4.23
N GLY A 145 0.78 5.64 4.69
CA GLY A 145 1.08 4.41 5.43
C GLY A 145 0.73 3.17 4.62
N ASP A 146 1.15 2.00 5.07
CA ASP A 146 0.50 0.78 4.60
C ASP A 146 -0.79 0.66 5.42
N PRO A 147 -2.00 0.77 4.82
CA PRO A 147 -3.24 0.57 5.58
C PRO A 147 -3.30 -0.83 6.21
N ASN A 148 -2.50 -1.77 5.71
CA ASN A 148 -2.37 -3.10 6.28
C ASN A 148 -1.39 -3.16 7.46
N ALA A 149 -0.59 -2.13 7.72
CA ALA A 149 0.34 -2.13 8.85
C ALA A 149 -0.42 -2.23 10.19
N ASP A 150 -1.50 -1.48 10.35
CA ASP A 150 -2.35 -1.55 11.54
C ASP A 150 -3.06 -2.91 11.64
N LEU A 151 -3.50 -3.45 10.51
CA LEU A 151 -4.11 -4.78 10.43
C LEU A 151 -3.13 -5.89 10.84
N LEU A 152 -1.90 -5.80 10.32
CA LEU A 152 -0.83 -6.74 10.65
C LEU A 152 -0.42 -6.59 12.11
N ALA A 153 -0.39 -5.37 12.65
CA ALA A 153 -0.14 -5.11 14.07
C ALA A 153 -1.20 -5.76 14.97
N ASP A 154 -2.48 -5.68 14.57
CA ASP A 154 -3.62 -6.27 15.27
C ASP A 154 -3.83 -7.76 15.00
N LEU A 155 -3.06 -8.37 14.09
CA LEU A 155 -3.26 -9.77 13.67
C LEU A 155 -3.32 -10.78 14.84
N PRO A 156 -2.47 -10.72 15.89
CA PRO A 156 -2.59 -11.60 17.05
C PRO A 156 -3.93 -11.43 17.79
N VAL A 157 -4.42 -10.19 17.89
CA VAL A 157 -5.70 -9.88 18.53
C VAL A 157 -6.87 -10.37 17.68
N ILE A 158 -6.81 -10.19 16.36
CA ILE A 158 -7.81 -10.69 15.40
C ILE A 158 -7.87 -12.22 15.45
N TYR A 159 -6.72 -12.88 15.46
CA TYR A 159 -6.64 -14.34 15.54
C TYR A 159 -7.29 -14.87 16.83
N GLN A 160 -7.19 -14.13 17.93
CA GLN A 160 -7.73 -14.46 19.24
C GLN A 160 -9.06 -13.72 19.56
N VAL A 161 -9.75 -13.19 18.55
CA VAL A 161 -10.95 -12.37 18.75
C VAL A 161 -12.03 -13.12 19.54
N ASP A 162 -12.22 -14.41 19.24
CA ASP A 162 -13.26 -15.21 19.87
C ASP A 162 -12.96 -15.42 21.35
N ILE A 163 -11.72 -15.78 21.71
CA ILE A 163 -11.33 -16.05 23.09
C ILE A 163 -11.35 -14.78 23.95
N TYR A 164 -10.85 -13.66 23.44
CA TYR A 164 -10.88 -12.38 24.14
C TYR A 164 -12.30 -11.83 24.33
N SER A 165 -13.23 -12.16 23.44
CA SER A 165 -14.64 -11.83 23.63
C SER A 165 -15.27 -12.60 24.81
N GLN A 166 -14.73 -13.78 25.15
CA GLN A 166 -15.17 -14.59 26.29
C GLN A 166 -14.54 -14.19 27.63
N LEU A 167 -13.43 -13.45 27.58
CA LEU A 167 -12.73 -12.91 28.73
C LEU A 167 -13.18 -11.46 28.96
N ARG A 168 -14.41 -11.24 29.46
CA ARG A 168 -15.02 -9.91 29.66
C ARG A 168 -14.96 -9.35 31.10
N ASN A 169 -14.37 -10.09 32.03
CA ASN A 169 -14.41 -9.77 33.47
C ASN A 169 -13.11 -9.07 33.92
N VAL A 170 -13.21 -8.17 34.89
CA VAL A 170 -12.16 -7.20 35.34
C VAL A 170 -10.76 -7.79 35.57
N ASP A 171 -10.65 -9.09 35.87
CA ASP A 171 -9.39 -9.75 36.24
C ASP A 171 -9.01 -10.90 35.27
N GLU A 172 -9.00 -10.64 33.96
CA GLU A 172 -8.79 -11.69 32.93
C GLU A 172 -7.43 -12.40 33.04
N VAL A 173 -6.36 -11.65 33.34
CA VAL A 173 -5.01 -12.22 33.48
C VAL A 173 -4.94 -13.10 34.73
N GLU A 174 -5.58 -12.68 35.82
CA GLU A 174 -5.64 -13.48 37.05
C GLU A 174 -6.47 -14.76 36.84
N PHE A 175 -7.55 -14.68 36.06
CA PHE A 175 -8.31 -15.86 35.64
C PHE A 175 -7.40 -16.87 34.93
N LEU A 176 -6.61 -16.44 33.94
CA LEU A 176 -5.69 -17.34 33.22
C LEU A 176 -4.63 -17.94 34.16
N ARG A 177 -4.07 -17.15 35.08
CA ARG A 177 -3.12 -17.67 36.10
C ARG A 177 -3.73 -18.73 36.99
N LYS A 178 -4.94 -18.49 37.50
CA LYS A 178 -5.65 -19.45 38.35
C LYS A 178 -6.07 -20.69 37.58
N LEU A 179 -6.47 -20.53 36.32
CA LEU A 179 -6.77 -21.64 35.44
C LEU A 179 -5.53 -22.50 35.19
N ALA A 180 -4.39 -21.89 34.88
CA ALA A 180 -3.11 -22.58 34.75
C ALA A 180 -2.73 -23.32 36.03
N GLN A 181 -2.88 -22.68 37.19
CA GLN A 181 -2.53 -23.26 38.48
C GLN A 181 -3.46 -24.43 38.87
N ARG A 182 -4.75 -24.33 38.59
CA ARG A 182 -5.76 -25.32 38.99
C ARG A 182 -5.91 -26.48 38.00
N ALA A 183 -5.81 -26.19 36.71
CA ALA A 183 -6.17 -27.10 35.64
C ALA A 183 -5.09 -27.24 34.55
N GLY A 184 -3.94 -26.54 34.64
CA GLY A 184 -2.95 -26.51 33.55
C GLY A 184 -2.46 -27.88 33.10
N THR A 185 -2.16 -28.80 34.03
CA THR A 185 -1.75 -30.18 33.65
C THR A 185 -2.86 -30.95 32.96
N VAL A 186 -4.11 -30.74 33.40
CA VAL A 186 -5.29 -31.44 32.89
C VAL A 186 -5.66 -30.90 31.50
N LEU A 187 -5.54 -29.58 31.31
CA LEU A 187 -5.75 -28.88 30.04
C LEU A 187 -4.73 -29.32 28.98
N ALA A 188 -3.44 -29.38 29.35
CA ALA A 188 -2.38 -29.88 28.47
C ALA A 188 -2.67 -31.31 27.96
N ASP A 189 -3.07 -32.22 28.86
CA ASP A 189 -3.39 -33.61 28.51
C ASP A 189 -4.69 -33.72 27.68
N ALA A 190 -5.70 -32.90 27.96
CA ALA A 190 -6.98 -32.92 27.25
C ALA A 190 -6.87 -32.45 25.78
N THR A 191 -5.86 -31.65 25.46
CA THR A 191 -5.68 -31.07 24.12
C THR A 191 -5.21 -32.11 23.08
N ILE A 192 -4.76 -33.30 23.53
CA ILE A 192 -4.08 -34.29 22.68
C ILE A 192 -5.06 -35.18 21.86
N VAL A 193 -6.36 -35.17 22.17
CA VAL A 193 -7.31 -36.06 21.47
C VAL A 193 -8.40 -35.24 20.77
N PRO A 194 -8.22 -34.83 19.51
CA PRO A 194 -9.35 -34.49 18.68
C PRO A 194 -10.17 -35.78 18.60
N ALA A 195 -11.30 -35.80 19.31
CA ALA A 195 -12.20 -36.93 19.33
C ALA A 195 -12.43 -37.35 17.88
N ALA A 196 -11.96 -38.56 17.56
CA ALA A 196 -12.18 -39.21 16.28
C ALA A 196 -13.69 -39.40 16.10
N GLN A 197 -14.38 -38.34 15.68
CA GLN A 197 -15.76 -38.35 15.22
C GLN A 197 -15.86 -38.91 13.79
N GLU A 198 -14.82 -39.59 13.30
CA GLU A 198 -14.75 -40.09 11.92
C GLU A 198 -15.33 -41.51 11.72
N GLU A 199 -15.58 -42.32 12.77
CA GLU A 199 -15.79 -43.76 12.53
C GLU A 199 -17.19 -44.34 12.76
N SER A 200 -18.21 -43.59 13.23
CA SER A 200 -19.52 -44.21 13.52
C SER A 200 -20.72 -43.69 12.72
N SER A 201 -20.51 -42.95 11.65
CA SER A 201 -21.57 -42.65 10.68
C SER A 201 -21.26 -43.29 9.33
N GLU A 202 -21.51 -44.59 9.24
CA GLU A 202 -21.80 -45.31 8.00
C GLU A 202 -23.16 -44.82 7.45
N VAL A 203 -23.28 -43.50 7.28
CA VAL A 203 -24.40 -42.86 6.60
C VAL A 203 -23.88 -42.58 5.20
N GLU A 204 -24.34 -43.41 4.28
CA GLU A 204 -24.22 -43.27 2.84
C GLU A 204 -24.79 -41.90 2.43
N SER A 205 -23.96 -40.86 2.47
CA SER A 205 -24.36 -39.49 2.14
C SER A 205 -23.19 -38.76 1.51
N ASP A 206 -23.26 -38.72 0.18
CA ASP A 206 -22.68 -37.72 -0.72
C ASP A 206 -21.22 -37.27 -0.46
N PRO A 207 -20.23 -37.70 -1.26
CA PRO A 207 -18.81 -37.34 -1.12
C PRO A 207 -18.50 -35.85 -1.39
N SER A 208 -19.50 -34.98 -1.46
CA SER A 208 -19.34 -33.58 -1.88
C SER A 208 -19.48 -32.55 -0.75
N THR A 209 -19.81 -32.93 0.50
CA THR A 209 -20.21 -31.91 1.50
C THR A 209 -19.53 -31.95 2.87
N THR A 210 -18.74 -32.97 3.17
CA THR A 210 -18.03 -33.03 4.46
C THR A 210 -16.55 -32.75 4.24
N THR A 211 -16.24 -31.51 3.86
CA THR A 211 -14.87 -31.02 4.07
C THR A 211 -14.73 -30.82 5.58
N PRO A 212 -13.82 -31.54 6.27
CA PRO A 212 -13.54 -31.25 7.66
C PRO A 212 -13.04 -29.82 7.67
N VAL A 213 -13.82 -28.91 8.27
CA VAL A 213 -13.40 -27.53 8.48
C VAL A 213 -12.18 -27.65 9.39
N ALA A 214 -10.99 -27.65 8.81
CA ALA A 214 -9.73 -27.63 9.53
C ALA A 214 -9.80 -26.37 10.40
N SER A 215 -10.15 -26.58 11.66
CA SER A 215 -10.39 -25.50 12.59
C SER A 215 -9.10 -24.70 12.66
N LEU A 216 -9.19 -23.38 12.52
CA LEU A 216 -8.04 -22.49 12.68
C LEU A 216 -7.36 -22.67 14.05
N ALA A 217 -8.04 -23.35 14.99
CA ALA A 217 -7.47 -23.79 16.25
C ALA A 217 -6.36 -24.84 16.07
N ALA A 218 -6.15 -25.51 14.95
CA ALA A 218 -5.02 -26.45 14.80
C ALA A 218 -3.73 -25.77 14.31
N LEU A 219 -3.78 -24.47 13.98
CA LEU A 219 -2.65 -23.71 13.43
C LEU A 219 -1.76 -23.13 14.52
N ASP A 220 -0.47 -23.04 14.24
CA ASP A 220 0.46 -22.25 15.05
C ASP A 220 -0.02 -20.79 15.16
N PRO A 221 0.04 -20.17 16.35
CA PRO A 221 -0.33 -18.79 16.53
C PRO A 221 0.55 -17.87 15.66
N PRO A 222 0.03 -16.69 15.23
CA PRO A 222 0.81 -15.75 14.44
C PRO A 222 2.06 -15.30 15.22
N PRO A 223 3.20 -15.09 14.54
CA PRO A 223 4.44 -14.70 15.20
C PRO A 223 4.32 -13.33 15.87
N ASP A 224 4.97 -13.19 17.04
CA ASP A 224 5.00 -11.94 17.79
C ASP A 224 5.68 -10.81 17.00
N ASP A 225 6.70 -11.10 16.18
CA ASP A 225 7.36 -10.10 15.32
C ASP A 225 6.45 -9.67 14.14
N PRO A 226 6.04 -8.39 14.07
CA PRO A 226 5.20 -7.87 12.98
C PRO A 226 5.77 -8.11 11.58
N ARG A 227 7.11 -8.20 11.43
CA ARG A 227 7.77 -8.39 10.13
C ARG A 227 7.56 -9.80 9.56
N LEU A 228 7.34 -10.79 10.42
CA LEU A 228 7.13 -12.19 10.03
C LEU A 228 5.66 -12.53 9.76
N ARG A 229 4.74 -11.64 10.11
CA ARG A 229 3.30 -11.88 9.97
C ARG A 229 2.85 -11.96 8.51
N GLY A 230 3.48 -11.20 7.61
CA GLY A 230 3.23 -11.30 6.17
C GLY A 230 3.56 -12.68 5.63
N THR A 231 4.76 -13.20 5.95
CA THR A 231 5.16 -14.56 5.55
C THR A 231 4.32 -15.66 6.18
N TRP A 232 3.83 -15.45 7.40
CA TRP A 232 2.89 -16.38 8.04
C TRP A 232 1.54 -16.41 7.30
N LEU A 233 1.00 -15.24 6.91
CA LEU A 233 -0.22 -15.15 6.10
C LEU A 233 -0.07 -15.81 4.73
N ASP A 234 1.09 -15.65 4.08
CA ASP A 234 1.38 -16.26 2.78
C ASP A 234 1.49 -17.80 2.87
N ALA A 235 1.77 -18.35 4.06
CA ALA A 235 1.85 -19.78 4.30
C ALA A 235 0.48 -20.42 4.61
N LEU A 236 -0.55 -19.62 4.89
CA LEU A 236 -1.89 -20.13 5.17
C LEU A 236 -2.56 -20.67 3.90
N ASP A 237 -3.27 -21.79 4.02
CA ASP A 237 -4.11 -22.29 2.95
C ASP A 237 -5.41 -21.47 2.80
N ARG A 238 -6.22 -21.81 1.79
CA ARG A 238 -7.45 -21.10 1.45
C ARG A 238 -8.51 -21.18 2.55
N ASP A 239 -8.61 -22.31 3.25
CA ASP A 239 -9.64 -22.54 4.27
C ASP A 239 -9.26 -21.81 5.56
N GLN A 240 -7.97 -21.83 5.90
CA GLN A 240 -7.38 -21.05 6.99
C GLN A 240 -7.55 -19.55 6.77
N LEU A 241 -7.25 -19.05 5.57
CA LEU A 241 -7.50 -17.64 5.21
C LEU A 241 -8.98 -17.28 5.30
N THR A 242 -9.89 -18.19 4.92
CA THR A 242 -11.33 -17.97 5.02
C THR A 242 -11.77 -17.84 6.47
N SER A 243 -11.27 -18.70 7.35
CA SER A 243 -11.58 -18.64 8.78
C SER A 243 -10.95 -17.40 9.46
N LEU A 244 -9.71 -17.04 9.11
CA LEU A 244 -9.09 -15.80 9.57
C LEU A 244 -9.87 -14.56 9.11
N ARG A 245 -10.38 -14.57 7.87
CA ARG A 245 -11.24 -13.50 7.36
C ARG A 245 -12.55 -13.39 8.13
N ALA A 246 -13.15 -14.51 8.53
CA ALA A 246 -14.33 -14.51 9.38
C ALA A 246 -14.03 -13.88 10.76
N LYS A 247 -12.89 -14.22 11.37
CA LYS A 247 -12.40 -13.58 12.60
C LYS A 247 -12.16 -12.08 12.42
N TYR A 248 -11.55 -11.67 11.31
CA TYR A 248 -11.34 -10.27 10.98
C TYR A 248 -12.66 -9.49 10.88
N ASN A 249 -13.65 -10.03 10.16
CA ASN A 249 -14.95 -9.38 10.04
C ASN A 249 -15.61 -9.18 11.42
N ARG A 250 -15.59 -10.22 12.27
CA ARG A 250 -16.07 -10.12 13.65
C ARG A 250 -15.33 -9.04 14.44
N PHE A 251 -14.01 -8.96 14.31
CA PHE A 251 -13.22 -7.93 14.96
C PHE A 251 -13.60 -6.52 14.47
N VAL A 252 -13.78 -6.33 13.16
CA VAL A 252 -14.19 -5.05 12.56
C VAL A 252 -15.57 -4.60 13.06
N ASP A 253 -16.49 -5.53 13.26
CA ASP A 253 -17.85 -5.24 13.74
C ASP A 253 -17.90 -4.85 15.23
N LEU A 254 -16.81 -5.03 15.98
CA LEU A 254 -16.72 -4.60 17.38
C LEU A 254 -16.68 -3.08 17.53
N SER A 255 -17.22 -2.59 18.66
CA SER A 255 -17.09 -1.19 19.03
C SER A 255 -15.62 -0.78 19.24
N PRO A 256 -15.26 0.49 19.05
CA PRO A 256 -13.90 0.97 19.27
C PRO A 256 -13.37 0.69 20.69
N ASP A 257 -14.23 0.78 21.70
CA ASP A 257 -13.89 0.50 23.09
C ASP A 257 -13.54 -0.98 23.29
N GLU A 258 -14.32 -1.89 22.70
CA GLU A 258 -14.07 -3.33 22.79
C GLU A 258 -12.77 -3.72 22.07
N LYS A 259 -12.50 -3.14 20.89
CA LYS A 259 -11.21 -3.33 20.19
C LYS A 259 -10.04 -2.89 21.06
N THR A 260 -10.16 -1.72 21.69
CA THR A 260 -9.13 -1.17 22.59
C THR A 260 -8.92 -2.04 23.81
N ARG A 261 -10.01 -2.56 24.41
CA ARG A 261 -9.97 -3.52 25.52
C ARG A 261 -9.21 -4.79 25.14
N MET A 262 -9.51 -5.37 23.98
CA MET A 262 -8.85 -6.60 23.52
C MET A 262 -7.36 -6.39 23.23
N ARG A 263 -6.99 -5.26 22.61
CA ARG A 263 -5.57 -4.87 22.43
C ARG A 263 -4.86 -4.72 23.77
N THR A 264 -5.49 -4.06 24.73
CA THR A 264 -4.95 -3.87 26.09
C THR A 264 -4.79 -5.21 26.81
N LEU A 265 -5.77 -6.11 26.70
CA LEU A 265 -5.69 -7.45 27.28
C LEU A 265 -4.54 -8.24 26.66
N HIS A 266 -4.42 -8.26 25.33
CA HIS A 266 -3.32 -8.91 24.62
C HIS A 266 -1.96 -8.36 25.07
N GLN A 267 -1.83 -7.03 25.15
CA GLN A 267 -0.61 -6.37 25.61
C GLN A 267 -0.27 -6.74 27.06
N ARG A 268 -1.26 -6.77 27.97
CA ARG A 268 -1.06 -7.19 29.37
C ARG A 268 -0.59 -8.64 29.48
N ILE A 269 -1.08 -9.54 28.62
CA ILE A 269 -0.63 -10.93 28.57
C ILE A 269 0.82 -10.99 28.06
N ALA A 270 1.14 -10.25 26.99
CA ALA A 270 2.47 -10.24 26.39
C ALA A 270 3.55 -9.57 27.26
N GLU A 271 3.19 -8.58 28.08
CA GLU A 271 4.10 -7.87 28.99
C GLU A 271 4.27 -8.55 30.35
N ALA A 272 3.47 -9.58 30.65
CA ALA A 272 3.56 -10.29 31.91
C ALA A 272 4.84 -11.13 31.99
N ASP A 273 5.43 -11.22 33.19
CA ASP A 273 6.63 -12.06 33.45
C ASP A 273 6.38 -13.54 33.10
N ASP A 274 5.12 -13.99 33.20
CA ASP A 274 4.64 -15.33 32.88
C ASP A 274 3.92 -15.41 31.51
N SER A 275 4.24 -14.52 30.57
CA SER A 275 3.61 -14.42 29.23
C SER A 275 3.46 -15.77 28.52
N ASP A 276 4.52 -16.59 28.47
CA ASP A 276 4.50 -17.83 27.71
C ASP A 276 3.49 -18.84 28.28
N ALA A 277 3.47 -18.99 29.62
CA ALA A 277 2.52 -19.85 30.31
C ALA A 277 1.08 -19.35 30.15
N LEU A 278 0.87 -18.03 30.14
CA LEU A 278 -0.44 -17.42 29.91
C LEU A 278 -0.94 -17.65 28.48
N LYS A 279 -0.05 -17.51 27.48
CA LYS A 279 -0.37 -17.78 26.07
C LYS A 279 -0.72 -19.25 25.84
N GLU A 280 0.05 -20.15 26.45
CA GLU A 280 -0.21 -21.60 26.41
C GLU A 280 -1.56 -21.94 27.06
N THR A 281 -1.82 -21.43 28.27
CA THR A 281 -3.10 -21.65 28.97
C THR A 281 -4.28 -21.07 28.17
N LEU A 282 -4.10 -19.90 27.55
CA LEU A 282 -5.12 -19.28 26.71
C LEU A 282 -5.44 -20.14 25.49
N TRP A 283 -4.42 -20.73 24.88
CA TRP A 283 -4.55 -21.63 23.74
C TRP A 283 -5.30 -22.90 24.12
N GLU A 284 -4.87 -23.58 25.20
CA GLU A 284 -5.54 -24.78 25.71
C GLU A 284 -7.00 -24.48 26.09
N PHE A 285 -7.24 -23.33 26.73
CA PHE A 285 -8.60 -22.89 27.05
C PHE A 285 -9.44 -22.64 25.79
N GLN A 286 -8.85 -22.10 24.73
CA GLN A 286 -9.54 -21.95 23.44
C GLN A 286 -9.91 -23.31 22.85
N GLN A 287 -9.01 -24.29 22.86
CA GLN A 287 -9.28 -25.65 22.36
C GLN A 287 -10.40 -26.31 23.14
N LEU A 288 -10.34 -26.18 24.46
CA LEU A 288 -11.37 -26.67 25.37
C LEU A 288 -12.74 -26.14 24.95
N LEU A 289 -12.85 -24.83 24.73
CA LEU A 289 -14.09 -24.18 24.39
C LEU A 289 -14.67 -24.62 23.05
N VAL A 290 -13.86 -25.05 22.09
CA VAL A 290 -14.36 -25.59 20.81
C VAL A 290 -15.20 -26.86 21.05
N GLY A 291 -14.86 -27.67 22.05
CA GLY A 291 -15.62 -28.86 22.44
C GLY A 291 -16.81 -28.60 23.37
N VAL A 292 -16.92 -27.42 23.97
CA VAL A 292 -17.99 -27.08 24.92
C VAL A 292 -19.22 -26.57 24.17
N GLU A 293 -20.40 -27.08 24.50
CA GLU A 293 -21.67 -26.61 23.93
C GLU A 293 -21.89 -25.10 24.19
N PRO A 294 -22.43 -24.32 23.23
CA PRO A 294 -22.62 -22.87 23.38
C PRO A 294 -23.41 -22.45 24.62
N ALA A 295 -24.38 -23.25 25.06
CA ALA A 295 -25.14 -23.01 26.29
C ALA A 295 -24.23 -23.02 27.54
N HIS A 296 -23.40 -24.05 27.67
CA HIS A 296 -22.41 -24.12 28.76
C HIS A 296 -21.35 -23.02 28.66
N GLN A 297 -20.91 -22.64 27.44
CA GLN A 297 -20.00 -21.49 27.29
C GLN A 297 -20.63 -20.19 27.80
N PHE A 298 -21.93 -20.01 27.61
CA PHE A 298 -22.66 -18.85 28.15
C PHE A 298 -22.71 -18.91 29.69
N GLU A 299 -23.05 -20.06 30.26
CA GLU A 299 -23.07 -20.24 31.73
C GLU A 299 -21.70 -19.96 32.35
N LEU A 300 -20.62 -20.51 31.79
CA LEU A 300 -19.25 -20.26 32.25
C LEU A 300 -18.89 -18.77 32.27
N ARG A 301 -19.38 -17.98 31.31
CA ARG A 301 -19.13 -16.54 31.25
C ARG A 301 -19.85 -15.75 32.35
N GLN A 302 -20.97 -16.26 32.87
CA GLN A 302 -21.75 -15.60 33.92
C GLN A 302 -21.21 -15.90 35.32
N LEU A 303 -20.40 -16.96 35.47
CA LEU A 303 -19.84 -17.34 36.77
C LEU A 303 -18.78 -16.33 37.24
N PRO A 304 -18.72 -16.05 38.56
CA PRO A 304 -17.59 -15.37 39.17
C PRO A 304 -16.28 -16.10 38.85
N LEU A 305 -15.17 -15.35 38.81
CA LEU A 305 -13.87 -15.84 38.39
C LEU A 305 -13.47 -17.18 39.02
N GLU A 306 -13.56 -17.30 40.36
CA GLU A 306 -13.20 -18.53 41.07
C GLU A 306 -14.11 -19.72 40.72
N GLN A 307 -15.41 -19.47 40.62
CA GLN A 307 -16.39 -20.51 40.29
C GLN A 307 -16.24 -20.96 38.84
N ARG A 308 -15.86 -20.05 37.94
CA ARG A 308 -15.60 -20.36 36.54
C ARG A 308 -14.38 -21.28 36.41
N VAL A 309 -13.28 -20.98 37.11
CA VAL A 309 -12.07 -21.83 37.10
C VAL A 309 -12.40 -23.23 37.61
N GLU A 310 -13.11 -23.33 38.75
CA GLU A 310 -13.47 -24.64 39.30
C GLU A 310 -14.46 -25.40 38.41
N ALA A 311 -15.45 -24.73 37.82
CA ALA A 311 -16.39 -25.35 36.90
C ALA A 311 -15.68 -25.90 35.65
N ILE A 312 -14.70 -25.16 35.11
CA ILE A 312 -13.88 -25.64 33.99
C ILE A 312 -13.06 -26.85 34.42
N ALA A 313 -12.38 -26.79 35.58
CA ALA A 313 -11.56 -27.90 36.08
C ALA A 313 -12.38 -29.18 36.26
N LEU A 314 -13.54 -29.09 36.92
CA LEU A 314 -14.45 -30.22 37.12
C LEU A 314 -15.01 -30.76 35.79
N TRP A 315 -15.26 -29.88 34.81
CA TRP A 315 -15.69 -30.32 33.49
C TRP A 315 -14.59 -31.08 32.77
N VAL A 316 -13.34 -30.61 32.79
CA VAL A 316 -12.21 -31.31 32.18
C VAL A 316 -11.96 -32.65 32.88
N GLU A 317 -11.97 -32.69 34.21
CA GLU A 317 -11.82 -33.92 35.01
C GLU A 317 -12.91 -34.95 34.63
N ARG A 318 -14.18 -34.52 34.54
CA ARG A 318 -15.28 -35.40 34.11
C ARG A 318 -15.10 -35.91 32.68
N GLN A 319 -14.68 -35.05 31.75
CA GLN A 319 -14.41 -35.46 30.38
C GLN A 319 -13.28 -36.49 30.31
N GLN A 320 -12.25 -36.38 31.16
CA GLN A 320 -11.19 -37.40 31.24
C GLN A 320 -11.67 -38.72 31.86
N GLU A 321 -12.59 -38.68 32.83
CA GLU A 321 -13.19 -39.89 33.42
C GLU A 321 -14.15 -40.59 32.45
N GLU A 322 -14.92 -39.80 31.69
CA GLU A 322 -15.90 -40.29 30.71
C GLU A 322 -15.28 -40.62 29.35
N ALA A 323 -14.10 -40.07 29.04
CA ALA A 323 -13.34 -40.45 27.87
C ALA A 323 -13.19 -41.98 27.92
N PRO A 324 -13.84 -42.71 27.00
CA PRO A 324 -13.67 -44.16 26.97
C PRO A 324 -12.17 -44.38 26.89
N LEU A 325 -11.63 -45.30 27.70
CA LEU A 325 -10.22 -45.70 27.66
C LEU A 325 -9.91 -46.15 26.22
N GLN A 326 -9.63 -45.19 25.35
CA GLN A 326 -9.12 -45.37 24.01
C GLN A 326 -7.65 -45.65 24.23
N LEU A 327 -7.40 -46.84 24.78
CA LEU A 327 -6.09 -47.47 24.71
C LEU A 327 -5.73 -47.44 23.23
N THR A 328 -4.66 -46.74 22.88
CA THR A 328 -4.14 -46.80 21.52
C THR A 328 -3.87 -48.26 21.16
N ASP A 329 -3.88 -48.63 19.89
CA ASP A 329 -3.64 -50.02 19.47
C ASP A 329 -2.35 -50.62 20.08
N ASP A 330 -1.35 -49.80 20.33
CA ASP A 330 -0.11 -50.18 21.00
C ASP A 330 -0.32 -50.41 22.50
N GLN A 331 -1.07 -49.54 23.18
CA GLN A 331 -1.45 -49.74 24.58
C GLN A 331 -2.39 -50.94 24.77
N LEU A 332 -3.32 -51.17 23.85
CA LEU A 332 -4.17 -52.37 23.80
C LEU A 332 -3.32 -53.64 23.65
N ARG A 333 -2.32 -53.60 22.76
CA ARG A 333 -1.35 -54.69 22.60
C ARG A 333 -0.53 -54.90 23.87
N GLU A 334 -0.06 -53.84 24.51
CA GLU A 334 0.71 -53.93 25.76
C GLU A 334 -0.14 -54.51 26.91
N VAL A 335 -1.36 -54.01 27.08
CA VAL A 335 -2.32 -54.50 28.07
C VAL A 335 -2.65 -55.97 27.80
N ALA A 336 -2.90 -56.35 26.54
CA ALA A 336 -3.12 -57.74 26.16
C ALA A 336 -1.91 -58.63 26.44
N GLN A 337 -0.69 -58.13 26.21
CA GLN A 337 0.55 -58.88 26.45
C GLN A 337 0.78 -59.09 27.95
N LYS A 338 0.56 -58.06 28.78
CA LYS A 338 0.63 -58.13 30.24
C LYS A 338 -0.44 -59.07 30.82
N LEU A 339 -1.69 -58.96 30.36
CA LEU A 339 -2.77 -59.88 30.74
C LEU A 339 -2.43 -61.33 30.39
N ARG A 340 -1.87 -61.56 29.20
CA ARG A 340 -1.43 -62.89 28.78
C ARG A 340 -0.31 -63.45 29.66
N ALA A 341 0.67 -62.63 30.05
CA ALA A 341 1.73 -63.05 30.95
C ALA A 341 1.18 -63.46 32.33
N VAL A 342 0.28 -62.66 32.92
CA VAL A 342 -0.37 -62.96 34.20
C VAL A 342 -1.22 -64.24 34.13
N LEU A 343 -1.93 -64.45 33.01
CA LEU A 343 -2.71 -65.67 32.77
C LEU A 343 -1.84 -66.92 32.59
N ILE A 344 -0.62 -66.80 32.05
CA ILE A 344 0.32 -67.92 31.96
C ILE A 344 0.92 -68.23 33.33
N GLU A 345 1.21 -67.21 34.13
CA GLU A 345 1.83 -67.36 35.44
C GLU A 345 0.85 -67.88 36.51
N ASN A 346 -0.42 -67.46 36.46
CA ASN A 346 -1.45 -67.81 37.46
C ASN A 346 -2.56 -68.74 36.92
N GLY A 347 -2.52 -69.10 35.64
CA GLY A 347 -3.52 -69.99 35.05
C GLY A 347 -3.43 -71.40 35.64
N PRO A 348 -4.57 -72.08 35.88
CA PRO A 348 -4.56 -73.47 36.32
C PRO A 348 -3.74 -74.30 35.32
N PRO A 349 -2.91 -75.25 35.78
CA PRO A 349 -2.10 -76.05 34.88
C PRO A 349 -3.02 -76.70 33.85
N VAL A 350 -2.85 -76.32 32.59
CA VAL A 350 -3.60 -76.89 31.47
C VAL A 350 -3.29 -78.37 31.46
N ARG A 351 -4.17 -79.18 32.08
CA ARG A 351 -4.06 -80.62 32.09
C ARG A 351 -4.13 -81.08 30.65
N GLY A 352 -2.97 -81.47 30.13
CA GLY A 352 -2.83 -82.06 28.81
C GLY A 352 -3.81 -83.22 28.66
N GLY A 353 -4.64 -83.15 27.63
CA GLY A 353 -5.50 -84.26 27.26
C GLY A 353 -6.85 -83.84 26.72
N SER A 354 -6.90 -83.44 25.45
CA SER A 354 -7.88 -84.09 24.58
C SER A 354 -7.49 -83.92 23.11
N ARG A 355 -7.36 -85.06 22.46
CA ARG A 355 -7.10 -85.25 21.03
C ARG A 355 -8.28 -84.62 20.27
N PHE A 356 -8.10 -83.44 19.69
CA PHE A 356 -9.15 -82.81 18.88
C PHE A 356 -9.26 -83.57 17.55
N ILE A 357 -10.35 -84.31 17.37
CA ILE A 357 -10.71 -84.97 16.12
C ILE A 357 -11.41 -83.91 15.25
N PRO A 358 -10.93 -83.62 14.03
CA PRO A 358 -11.62 -82.70 13.14
C PRO A 358 -12.93 -83.33 12.66
N HIS A 359 -14.07 -82.79 13.10
CA HIS A 359 -15.35 -83.11 12.50
C HIS A 359 -15.65 -82.14 11.36
N ASN A 360 -15.63 -82.72 10.18
CA ASN A 360 -15.90 -82.13 8.89
C ASN A 360 -17.42 -81.95 8.72
N GLY A 361 -17.84 -80.76 8.28
CA GLY A 361 -19.10 -80.58 7.56
C GLY A 361 -20.37 -80.37 8.39
N VAL A 362 -20.74 -79.11 8.61
CA VAL A 362 -22.15 -78.69 8.63
C VAL A 362 -22.28 -77.39 7.84
N ARG A 363 -22.85 -77.50 6.63
CA ARG A 363 -23.31 -76.37 5.83
C ARG A 363 -24.44 -75.67 6.59
N ARG A 364 -24.27 -74.39 6.93
CA ARG A 364 -25.40 -73.55 7.36
C ARG A 364 -26.12 -72.98 6.12
N PRO A 365 -27.46 -72.98 6.08
CA PRO A 365 -28.22 -72.36 5.01
C PRO A 365 -28.17 -70.83 5.10
N ARG A 366 -28.17 -70.18 3.93
CA ARG A 366 -28.32 -68.73 3.75
C ARG A 366 -29.65 -68.26 4.33
N PRO A 367 -29.70 -67.17 5.12
CA PRO A 367 -30.96 -66.49 5.39
C PRO A 367 -31.45 -65.76 4.13
N GLN A 368 -32.74 -65.94 3.84
CA GLN A 368 -33.46 -65.27 2.76
C GLN A 368 -33.63 -63.79 3.09
N LEU A 369 -33.39 -62.93 2.10
CA LEU A 369 -33.74 -61.51 2.10
C LEU A 369 -35.26 -61.36 2.33
N MET A 370 -35.65 -60.68 3.42
CA MET A 370 -36.97 -60.07 3.52
C MET A 370 -36.91 -58.70 2.85
N GLU A 371 -37.65 -58.59 1.77
CA GLU A 371 -38.04 -57.37 1.06
C GLU A 371 -38.86 -56.49 2.03
N VAL A 372 -38.31 -55.32 2.38
CA VAL A 372 -39.01 -54.31 3.18
C VAL A 372 -39.88 -53.50 2.23
N VAL A 373 -41.18 -53.53 2.54
CA VAL A 373 -42.27 -52.80 1.89
C VAL A 373 -42.10 -51.30 2.12
N ASP A 374 -42.12 -50.53 1.03
CA ASP A 374 -42.29 -49.08 1.03
C ASP A 374 -43.57 -48.68 1.76
N VAL A 375 -43.42 -47.83 2.79
CA VAL A 375 -44.52 -47.07 3.38
C VAL A 375 -44.36 -45.63 2.94
N GLU A 376 -45.05 -45.27 1.87
CA GLU A 376 -45.44 -43.88 1.59
C GLU A 376 -46.27 -43.36 2.79
N ASN A 377 -45.93 -42.17 3.26
CA ASN A 377 -46.79 -41.39 4.15
C ASN A 377 -46.80 -39.92 3.68
N PRO A 378 -47.92 -39.20 3.88
CA PRO A 378 -48.41 -38.10 3.04
C PRO A 378 -47.79 -36.72 3.27
#